data_AF-A0A7X3XX77-F1
#
_entry.id   AF-A0A7X3XX77-F1
#
_cell.length_a   1.000
_cell.length_b   1.000
_cell.length_c   1.000
_cell.angle_alpha   90.00
_cell.angle_beta   90.00
_cell.angle_gamma   90.00
#
_symmetry.space_group_name_H-M   'P 1'
#
loop_
_entity.id
_entity.type
_entity.pdbx_description
1 polymer ?
#
loop_
_entity_poly.entity_id
_entity_poly.type
_entity_poly.pdbx_seq_one_letter_code
_entity_poly.pdbx_strand_id
1 'polypeptide(L)'
;MSESRAGDMDRVVSAWRTQVSRTSSLSVRELDELEDHLRARAILEMEFDVALTPQRAVGLAAEELGEARTLAHEFAHAGKPRWRRLMVAGWGLWAVAWALPVSDFGSRTLTLAEIVRGDLASLASRGSLTSLLGLLALALMNVPMVLTLCRFPNALPRIRRLRMATWLVTANALGVLVIGGGFVVRWLSAGATLSEVPLGSGWWLYTASLACVTAAMWMRLGDARPLRQGHPHTRA
;
A
#
# COMPACT_ATOMS: atom_id res chain seq x y z
N MET A 1 16.13 -12.47 43.85
CA MET A 1 16.94 -11.36 43.28
C MET A 1 16.41 -10.79 41.96
N SER A 2 15.37 -11.37 41.32
CA SER A 2 14.88 -10.87 40.01
C SER A 2 13.88 -9.71 40.10
N GLU A 3 13.04 -9.65 41.14
CA GLU A 3 11.97 -8.61 41.22
C GLU A 3 12.50 -7.20 41.47
N SER A 4 13.51 -7.04 42.33
CA SER A 4 14.14 -5.72 42.57
C SER A 4 14.79 -5.18 41.29
N ARG A 5 15.45 -6.05 40.50
CA ARG A 5 16.07 -5.65 39.23
C ARG A 5 15.04 -5.25 38.18
N ALA A 6 13.90 -5.94 38.13
CA ALA A 6 12.82 -5.61 37.22
C ALA A 6 12.20 -4.23 37.54
N GLY A 7 11.92 -3.96 38.82
CA GLY A 7 11.41 -2.65 39.26
C GLY A 7 12.36 -1.49 38.98
N ASP A 8 13.67 -1.71 39.16
CA ASP A 8 14.69 -0.72 38.81
C ASP A 8 14.75 -0.45 37.30
N MET A 9 14.60 -1.49 36.47
CA MET A 9 14.54 -1.35 35.01
C MET A 9 13.35 -0.49 34.57
N ASP A 10 12.15 -0.77 35.07
CA ASP A 10 10.94 -0.02 34.72
C ASP A 10 11.06 1.47 35.05
N ARG A 11 11.65 1.79 36.20
CA ARG A 11 11.89 3.17 36.62
C ARG A 11 12.86 3.89 35.68
N VAL A 12 13.97 3.25 35.31
CA VAL A 12 14.98 3.84 34.41
C VAL A 12 14.40 4.03 33.00
N VAL A 13 13.68 3.05 32.49
CA VAL A 13 13.02 3.12 31.18
C VAL A 13 11.96 4.21 31.16
N SER A 14 11.16 4.35 32.23
CA SER A 14 10.15 5.43 32.35
C SER A 14 10.78 6.83 32.37
N ALA A 15 11.92 6.98 33.08
CA ALA A 15 12.68 8.23 33.08
C ALA A 15 13.23 8.56 31.69
N TRP A 16 13.80 7.57 31.00
CA TRP A 16 14.25 7.71 29.61
C TRP A 16 13.10 8.12 28.67
N ARG A 17 11.95 7.44 28.75
CA ARG A 17 10.76 7.76 27.94
C ARG A 17 10.27 9.19 28.17
N THR A 18 10.26 9.64 29.43
CA THR A 18 9.89 11.01 29.79
C THR A 18 10.86 12.03 29.19
N GLN A 19 12.15 11.72 29.17
CA GLN A 19 13.16 12.60 28.58
C GLN A 19 13.04 12.67 27.05
N VAL A 20 12.88 11.52 26.38
CA VAL A 20 12.75 11.45 24.92
C VAL A 20 11.45 12.07 24.44
N SER A 21 10.33 11.88 25.14
CA SER A 21 9.06 12.50 24.78
C SER A 21 9.07 14.03 24.89
N ARG A 22 9.93 14.61 25.74
CA ARG A 22 10.12 16.07 25.86
C ARG A 22 11.03 16.66 24.77
N THR A 23 11.92 15.85 24.21
CA THR A 23 13.00 16.34 23.32
C THR A 23 12.84 15.91 21.86
N SER A 24 11.91 14.99 21.58
CA SER A 24 11.64 14.48 20.24
C SER A 24 10.19 14.78 19.80
N SER A 25 9.94 14.68 18.49
CA SER A 25 8.60 14.79 17.90
C SER A 25 7.98 13.41 17.60
N LEU A 26 8.41 12.37 18.32
CA LEU A 26 7.94 11.00 18.11
C LEU A 26 6.47 10.86 18.54
N SER A 27 5.70 10.08 17.79
CA SER A 27 4.36 9.67 18.19
C SER A 27 4.41 8.69 19.36
N VAL A 28 3.32 8.57 20.11
CA VAL A 28 3.19 7.63 21.25
C VAL A 28 3.54 6.20 20.82
N ARG A 29 3.11 5.79 19.63
CA ARG A 29 3.39 4.45 19.10
C ARG A 29 4.87 4.24 18.80
N GLU A 30 5.55 5.23 18.22
CA GLU A 30 6.99 5.13 17.93
C GLU A 30 7.81 5.11 19.24
N LEU A 31 7.35 5.82 20.26
CA LEU A 31 7.93 5.75 21.61
C LEU A 31 7.76 4.36 22.24
N ASP A 32 6.60 3.72 22.08
CA ASP A 32 6.37 2.36 22.57
C ASP A 32 7.31 1.35 21.90
N GLU A 33 7.48 1.45 20.58
CA GLU A 33 8.37 0.56 19.81
C GLU A 33 9.84 0.76 20.18
N LEU A 34 10.28 2.00 20.38
CA LEU A 34 11.62 2.30 20.87
C LEU A 34 11.83 1.83 22.31
N GLU A 35 10.82 1.95 23.17
CA GLU A 35 10.87 1.44 24.53
C GLU A 35 11.04 -0.09 24.54
N ASP A 36 10.30 -0.81 23.70
CA ASP A 36 10.40 -2.26 23.57
C ASP A 36 11.81 -2.68 23.09
N HIS A 37 12.36 -1.97 22.09
CA HIS A 37 13.73 -2.21 21.62
C HIS A 37 14.79 -1.90 22.68
N LEU A 38 14.65 -0.78 23.39
CA LEU A 38 15.56 -0.40 24.48
C LEU A 38 15.55 -1.45 25.59
N ARG A 39 14.37 -1.91 26.01
CA ARG A 39 14.21 -2.97 27.01
C ARG A 39 14.87 -4.26 26.55
N ALA A 40 14.58 -4.71 25.33
CA ALA A 40 15.16 -5.93 24.78
C ALA A 40 16.69 -5.87 24.75
N ARG A 41 17.25 -4.73 24.32
CA ARG A 41 18.70 -4.55 24.26
C ARG A 41 19.35 -4.46 25.65
N ALA A 42 18.74 -3.72 26.58
CA ALA A 42 19.24 -3.62 27.95
C ALA A 42 19.23 -4.98 28.68
N ILE A 43 18.23 -5.83 28.43
CA ILE A 43 18.18 -7.20 28.98
C ILE A 43 19.35 -8.03 28.42
N LEU A 44 19.61 -7.97 27.11
CA LEU A 44 20.74 -8.66 26.50
C LEU A 44 22.09 -8.22 27.10
N GLU A 45 22.29 -6.92 27.29
CA GLU A 45 23.53 -6.41 27.91
C GLU A 45 23.72 -6.93 29.35
N MET A 46 22.63 -7.04 30.13
CA MET A 46 22.67 -7.63 31.47
C MET A 46 22.87 -9.15 31.48
N GLU A 47 22.49 -9.85 30.41
CA GLU A 47 22.78 -11.28 30.24
C GLU A 47 24.26 -11.51 29.90
N PHE A 48 24.88 -10.61 29.14
CA PHE A 48 26.32 -10.65 28.84
C PHE A 48 27.18 -10.29 30.05
N ASP A 49 26.77 -9.32 30.85
CA ASP A 49 27.47 -8.93 32.09
C ASP A 49 26.50 -8.90 33.29
N VAL A 50 26.57 -9.96 34.11
CA VAL A 50 25.71 -10.14 35.29
C VAL A 50 25.94 -9.06 36.36
N ALA A 51 27.11 -8.42 36.37
CA ALA A 51 27.44 -7.32 37.29
C ALA A 51 26.87 -5.97 36.84
N LEU A 52 26.39 -5.88 35.59
CA LEU A 52 25.86 -4.65 35.02
C LEU A 52 24.56 -4.24 35.73
N THR A 53 24.50 -2.95 36.11
CA THR A 53 23.29 -2.39 36.72
C THR A 53 22.26 -2.04 35.63
N PRO A 54 20.94 -2.11 35.92
CA PRO A 54 19.90 -1.72 34.96
C PRO A 54 20.11 -0.32 34.38
N GLN A 55 20.56 0.63 35.22
CA GLN A 55 20.84 1.99 34.79
C GLN A 55 21.97 2.07 33.76
N ARG A 56 23.04 1.28 33.94
CA ARG A 56 24.15 1.23 32.98
C ARG A 56 23.75 0.49 31.71
N ALA A 57 23.00 -0.60 31.83
CA ALA A 57 22.49 -1.36 30.69
C ALA A 57 21.58 -0.53 29.77
N VAL A 58 20.63 0.21 30.36
CA VAL A 58 19.77 1.14 29.58
C VAL A 58 20.59 2.27 28.98
N GLY A 59 21.59 2.79 29.69
CA GLY A 59 22.51 3.80 29.17
C GLY A 59 23.24 3.33 27.91
N LEU A 60 23.85 2.14 27.97
CA LEU A 60 24.55 1.53 26.83
C LEU A 60 23.58 1.26 25.66
N ALA A 61 22.41 0.70 25.95
CA ALA A 61 21.38 0.47 24.93
C ALA A 61 20.88 1.78 24.30
N ALA A 62 20.75 2.85 25.08
CA ALA A 62 20.35 4.17 24.58
C ALA A 62 21.46 4.84 23.75
N GLU A 63 22.73 4.67 24.13
CA GLU A 63 23.88 5.12 23.34
C GLU A 63 23.94 4.41 21.98
N GLU A 64 23.67 3.11 21.94
CA GLU A 64 23.63 2.31 20.70
C GLU A 64 22.44 2.66 19.79
N LEU A 65 21.29 2.97 20.38
CA LEU A 65 20.12 3.49 19.65
C LEU A 65 20.39 4.86 19.00
N GLY A 66 21.40 5.59 19.47
CA GLY A 66 21.81 6.87 18.90
C GLY A 66 20.94 8.06 19.32
N GLU A 67 21.18 9.22 18.71
CA GLU A 67 20.46 10.45 19.06
C GLU A 67 18.96 10.34 18.72
N ALA A 68 18.10 10.68 19.69
CA ALA A 68 16.64 10.66 19.53
C ALA A 68 16.15 11.47 18.30
N ARG A 69 16.89 12.52 17.91
CA ARG A 69 16.58 13.33 16.73
C ARG A 69 16.84 12.57 15.42
N THR A 70 17.91 11.79 15.36
CA THR A 70 18.25 10.94 14.22
C THR A 70 17.22 9.83 14.07
N LEU A 71 16.87 9.17 15.18
CA LEU A 71 15.80 8.18 15.22
C LEU A 71 14.46 8.79 14.75
N ALA A 72 14.08 9.96 15.27
CA ALA A 72 12.86 10.63 14.83
C ALA A 72 12.87 10.96 13.32
N HIS A 73 14.03 11.25 12.75
CA HIS A 73 14.16 11.49 11.31
C HIS A 73 14.01 10.19 10.49
N GLU A 74 14.57 9.10 10.98
CA GLU A 74 14.46 7.76 10.38
C GLU A 74 13.03 7.23 10.49
N PHE A 75 12.38 7.34 11.65
CA PHE A 75 10.97 7.01 11.84
C PHE A 75 10.05 7.91 11.01
N ALA A 76 10.36 9.20 10.86
CA ALA A 76 9.61 10.06 9.94
C ALA A 76 9.76 9.64 8.46
N HIS A 77 10.87 9.00 8.09
CA HIS A 77 11.06 8.43 6.75
C HIS A 77 10.40 7.06 6.60
N ALA A 78 10.50 6.21 7.61
CA ALA A 78 9.87 4.89 7.66
C ALA A 78 8.33 5.00 7.75
N GLY A 79 7.83 6.01 8.47
CA GLY A 79 6.43 6.28 8.73
C GLY A 79 5.71 6.97 7.57
N LYS A 80 6.43 7.46 6.55
CA LYS A 80 5.77 7.90 5.29
C LYS A 80 5.20 6.67 4.62
N PRO A 81 3.87 6.55 4.52
CA PRO A 81 3.27 5.34 3.99
C PRO A 81 3.65 5.18 2.52
N ARG A 82 4.53 4.22 2.23
CA ARG A 82 5.05 3.95 0.87
C ARG A 82 3.92 3.72 -0.13
N TRP A 83 2.81 3.16 0.33
CA TRP A 83 1.59 2.97 -0.46
C TRP A 83 1.02 4.26 -1.04
N ARG A 84 1.19 5.43 -0.39
CA ARG A 84 0.66 6.70 -0.92
C ARG A 84 1.35 7.11 -2.22
N ARG A 85 2.67 6.93 -2.31
CA ARG A 85 3.43 7.25 -3.53
C ARG A 85 2.99 6.35 -4.69
N LEU A 86 2.87 5.05 -4.43
CA LEU A 86 2.36 4.09 -5.42
C LEU A 86 0.92 4.38 -5.84
N MET A 87 0.06 4.77 -4.89
CA MET A 87 -1.31 5.17 -5.19
C MET A 87 -1.35 6.39 -6.12
N VAL A 88 -0.61 7.46 -5.78
CA VAL A 88 -0.52 8.67 -6.60
C VAL A 88 0.06 8.36 -7.98
N ALA A 89 1.12 7.55 -8.05
CA ALA A 89 1.69 7.11 -9.32
C ALA A 89 0.66 6.33 -10.15
N GLY A 90 -0.06 5.37 -9.55
CA GLY A 90 -1.12 4.65 -10.23
C GLY A 90 -2.19 5.57 -10.79
N TRP A 91 -2.67 6.54 -10.00
CA TRP A 91 -3.62 7.55 -10.46
C TRP A 91 -3.09 8.41 -11.62
N GLY A 92 -1.84 8.84 -11.54
CA GLY A 92 -1.18 9.59 -12.61
C GLY A 92 -1.08 8.79 -13.90
N LEU A 93 -0.63 7.54 -13.82
CA LEU A 93 -0.53 6.64 -14.97
C LEU A 93 -1.90 6.35 -15.59
N TRP A 94 -2.93 6.18 -14.75
CA TRP A 94 -4.31 6.01 -15.21
C TRP A 94 -4.81 7.24 -15.97
N ALA A 95 -4.61 8.44 -15.42
CA ALA A 95 -5.00 9.69 -16.09
C ALA A 95 -4.25 9.90 -17.43
N VAL A 96 -2.96 9.56 -17.48
CA VAL A 96 -2.16 9.62 -18.72
C VAL A 96 -2.61 8.58 -19.73
N ALA A 97 -3.00 7.38 -19.29
CA ALA A 97 -3.49 6.32 -20.17
C ALA A 97 -4.74 6.76 -20.96
N TRP A 98 -5.60 7.60 -20.38
CA TRP A 98 -6.75 8.19 -21.07
C TRP A 98 -6.39 9.17 -22.19
N ALA A 99 -5.22 9.81 -22.11
CA ALA A 99 -4.74 10.73 -23.13
C ALA A 99 -3.97 10.02 -24.25
N LEU A 100 -3.67 8.74 -24.08
CA LEU A 100 -2.88 7.95 -25.02
C LEU A 100 -3.75 7.03 -25.87
N PRO A 101 -3.28 6.65 -27.06
CA PRO A 101 -3.94 5.65 -27.87
C PRO A 101 -3.93 4.31 -27.13
N VAL A 102 -5.10 3.85 -26.69
CA VAL A 102 -5.26 2.58 -25.97
C VAL A 102 -5.25 1.40 -26.95
N SER A 103 -5.63 1.60 -28.22
CA SER A 103 -5.39 0.66 -29.33
C SER A 103 -6.01 1.16 -30.62
N ASP A 104 -5.32 0.90 -31.72
CA ASP A 104 -5.86 0.92 -33.08
C ASP A 104 -6.46 -0.47 -33.36
N PHE A 105 -7.60 -0.78 -32.73
CA PHE A 105 -8.28 -2.08 -32.90
C PHE A 105 -8.99 -2.18 -34.27
N GLY A 106 -8.32 -1.82 -35.38
CA GLY A 106 -8.82 -1.98 -36.75
C GLY A 106 -10.14 -1.27 -37.10
N SER A 107 -10.79 -0.62 -36.15
CA SER A 107 -12.05 0.10 -36.32
C SER A 107 -12.07 1.27 -35.34
N ARG A 108 -11.48 2.40 -35.76
CA ARG A 108 -11.55 3.74 -35.15
C ARG A 108 -11.28 3.77 -33.64
N THR A 109 -10.10 4.26 -33.27
CA THR A 109 -9.85 4.81 -31.93
C THR A 109 -10.96 5.78 -31.56
N LEU A 110 -11.89 5.38 -30.69
CA LEU A 110 -12.81 6.32 -30.05
C LEU A 110 -11.96 7.16 -29.10
N THR A 111 -11.52 8.31 -29.57
CA THR A 111 -10.82 9.28 -28.74
C THR A 111 -11.81 9.84 -27.72
N LEU A 112 -11.34 10.18 -26.52
CA LEU A 112 -12.16 10.86 -25.50
C LEU A 112 -12.85 12.09 -26.11
N ALA A 113 -12.19 12.76 -27.05
CA ALA A 113 -12.75 13.89 -27.78
C ALA A 113 -13.98 13.55 -28.64
N GLU A 114 -14.08 12.35 -29.23
CA GLU A 114 -15.26 11.90 -29.98
C GLU A 114 -16.40 11.50 -29.05
N ILE A 115 -16.08 10.87 -27.90
CA ILE A 115 -17.06 10.57 -26.85
C ILE A 115 -17.64 11.87 -26.26
N VAL A 116 -16.79 12.86 -26.00
CA VAL A 116 -17.17 14.16 -25.42
C VAL A 116 -17.88 15.07 -26.43
N ARG A 117 -17.56 14.99 -27.73
CA ARG A 117 -18.22 15.78 -28.79
C ARG A 117 -19.67 15.34 -29.09
N GLY A 118 -20.22 14.38 -28.38
CA GLY A 118 -21.66 14.14 -28.36
C GLY A 118 -22.18 13.10 -29.35
N ASP A 119 -21.31 12.29 -29.96
CA ASP A 119 -21.74 11.23 -30.89
C ASP A 119 -22.15 9.93 -30.16
N LEU A 120 -22.39 10.00 -28.85
CA LEU A 120 -23.02 8.92 -28.07
C LEU A 120 -24.38 8.51 -28.68
N ALA A 121 -25.12 9.47 -29.23
CA ALA A 121 -26.36 9.21 -29.94
C ALA A 121 -26.13 8.46 -31.26
N SER A 122 -25.03 8.73 -31.99
CA SER A 122 -24.72 8.00 -33.23
C SER A 122 -24.22 6.59 -32.94
N LEU A 123 -23.43 6.40 -31.88
CA LEU A 123 -23.00 5.10 -31.37
C LEU A 123 -24.18 4.24 -30.90
N ALA A 124 -25.15 4.86 -30.21
CA ALA A 124 -26.39 4.19 -29.82
C ALA A 124 -27.27 3.86 -31.04
N SER A 125 -27.34 4.76 -32.03
CA SER A 125 -28.16 4.56 -33.24
C SER A 125 -27.60 3.51 -34.22
N ARG A 126 -26.28 3.30 -34.22
CA ARG A 126 -25.61 2.22 -34.98
C ARG A 126 -25.56 0.90 -34.20
N GLY A 127 -26.23 0.84 -33.05
CA GLY A 127 -26.10 -0.14 -31.97
C GLY A 127 -26.07 -1.59 -32.40
N SER A 128 -24.87 -2.11 -32.67
CA SER A 128 -24.61 -3.53 -32.47
C SER A 128 -24.49 -3.78 -30.97
N LEU A 129 -25.09 -4.87 -30.50
CA LEU A 129 -24.98 -5.33 -29.10
C LEU A 129 -23.51 -5.37 -28.64
N THR A 130 -22.59 -5.67 -29.56
CA THR A 130 -21.15 -5.70 -29.33
C THR A 130 -20.56 -4.34 -28.94
N SER A 131 -21.06 -3.23 -29.48
CA SER A 131 -20.57 -1.88 -29.14
C SER A 131 -20.99 -1.47 -27.73
N LEU A 132 -22.23 -1.77 -27.34
CA LEU A 132 -22.73 -1.53 -25.99
C LEU A 132 -22.01 -2.39 -24.95
N LEU A 133 -21.76 -3.66 -25.26
CA LEU A 133 -20.98 -4.55 -24.40
C LEU A 133 -19.54 -4.07 -24.23
N GLY A 134 -18.92 -3.52 -25.28
CA GLY A 134 -17.59 -2.92 -25.21
C GLY A 134 -17.52 -1.71 -24.28
N LEU A 135 -18.49 -0.79 -24.38
CA LEU A 135 -18.60 0.37 -23.49
C LEU A 135 -18.87 -0.04 -22.04
N LEU A 136 -19.76 -1.01 -21.82
CA LEU A 136 -20.03 -1.55 -20.49
C LEU A 136 -18.80 -2.21 -19.89
N ALA A 137 -18.05 -2.99 -20.66
CA ALA A 137 -16.81 -3.61 -20.22
C ALA A 137 -15.76 -2.55 -19.84
N LEU A 138 -15.59 -1.51 -20.66
CA LEU A 138 -14.69 -0.40 -20.37
C LEU A 138 -15.09 0.35 -19.08
N ALA A 139 -16.39 0.64 -18.91
CA ALA A 139 -16.91 1.27 -17.71
C ALA A 139 -16.65 0.42 -16.47
N LEU A 140 -16.99 -0.88 -16.53
CA LEU A 140 -16.77 -1.84 -15.44
C LEU A 140 -15.29 -1.98 -15.08
N MET A 141 -14.37 -1.91 -16.04
CA MET A 141 -12.92 -1.94 -15.78
C MET A 141 -12.41 -0.73 -15.02
N ASN A 142 -13.08 0.42 -15.13
CA ASN A 142 -12.70 1.65 -14.42
C ASN A 142 -13.35 1.77 -13.03
N VAL A 143 -14.43 1.01 -12.75
CA VAL A 143 -15.11 1.02 -11.45
C VAL A 143 -14.17 0.77 -10.27
N PRO A 144 -13.29 -0.26 -10.27
CA PRO A 144 -12.37 -0.49 -9.15
C PRO A 144 -11.46 0.70 -8.88
N MET A 145 -10.98 1.37 -9.93
CA MET A 145 -10.13 2.55 -9.83
C MET A 145 -10.89 3.70 -9.18
N VAL A 146 -12.08 4.03 -9.69
CA VAL A 146 -12.97 5.07 -9.12
C VAL A 146 -13.33 4.76 -7.66
N LEU A 147 -13.60 3.50 -7.32
CA LEU A 147 -13.87 3.10 -5.95
C LEU A 147 -12.68 3.31 -5.00
N THR A 148 -11.44 3.43 -5.52
CA THR A 148 -10.30 3.83 -4.69
C THR A 148 -10.30 5.34 -4.35
N LEU A 149 -10.99 6.21 -5.13
CA LEU A 149 -11.24 7.63 -4.79
C LEU A 149 -12.32 7.81 -3.75
N CYS A 150 -13.30 6.91 -3.72
CA CYS A 150 -14.28 6.80 -2.66
C CYS A 150 -13.57 6.36 -1.39
N ARG A 151 -12.78 7.29 -0.85
CA ARG A 151 -11.91 7.18 0.33
C ARG A 151 -12.64 6.33 1.34
N PHE A 152 -12.02 5.22 1.76
CA PHE A 152 -12.38 4.53 2.99
C PHE A 152 -12.51 5.60 4.08
N PRO A 153 -13.73 6.00 4.48
CA PRO A 153 -13.84 6.89 5.60
C PRO A 153 -13.29 6.11 6.79
N ASN A 154 -12.50 6.77 7.65
CA ASN A 154 -12.01 6.14 8.88
C ASN A 154 -13.16 5.58 9.75
N ALA A 155 -14.40 5.99 9.47
CA ALA A 155 -15.64 5.53 10.07
C ALA A 155 -16.04 4.08 9.72
N LEU A 156 -15.47 3.43 8.69
CA LEU A 156 -15.85 2.04 8.40
C LEU A 156 -15.23 1.05 9.41
N PRO A 157 -16.00 0.06 9.89
CA PRO A 157 -15.48 -1.04 10.70
C PRO A 157 -14.29 -1.71 10.01
N ARG A 158 -13.25 -2.04 10.77
CA ARG A 158 -11.98 -2.60 10.26
C ARG A 158 -12.20 -3.81 9.34
N ILE A 159 -13.10 -4.72 9.72
CA ILE A 159 -13.44 -5.92 8.94
C ILE A 159 -14.01 -5.56 7.56
N ARG A 160 -14.90 -4.57 7.49
CA ARG A 160 -15.47 -4.09 6.22
C ARG A 160 -14.40 -3.44 5.34
N ARG A 161 -13.47 -2.69 5.92
CA ARG A 161 -12.33 -2.10 5.20
C ARG A 161 -11.43 -3.16 4.58
N LEU A 162 -11.06 -4.19 5.35
CA LEU A 162 -10.24 -5.31 4.85
C LEU A 162 -10.94 -6.04 3.70
N ARG A 163 -12.22 -6.41 3.89
CA ARG A 163 -13.00 -7.13 2.85
C ARG A 163 -13.12 -6.33 1.55
N MET A 164 -13.39 -5.04 1.65
CA MET A 164 -13.51 -4.15 0.49
C MET A 164 -12.15 -3.93 -0.20
N ALA A 165 -11.06 -3.80 0.55
CA ALA A 165 -9.72 -3.73 -0.04
C ALA A 165 -9.33 -5.03 -0.74
N THR A 166 -9.62 -6.21 -0.16
CA THR A 166 -9.43 -7.50 -0.82
C THR A 166 -10.24 -7.58 -2.10
N TRP A 167 -11.51 -7.18 -2.06
CA TRP A 167 -12.39 -7.17 -3.22
C TRP A 167 -11.85 -6.26 -4.34
N LEU A 168 -11.36 -5.07 -4.00
CA LEU A 168 -10.74 -4.14 -4.95
C LEU A 168 -9.45 -4.73 -5.56
N VAL A 169 -8.60 -5.36 -4.75
CA VAL A 169 -7.40 -6.06 -5.25
C VAL A 169 -7.79 -7.15 -6.23
N THR A 170 -8.77 -7.99 -5.89
CA THR A 170 -9.24 -9.07 -6.77
C THR A 170 -9.90 -8.53 -8.04
N ALA A 171 -10.66 -7.45 -7.96
CA ALA A 171 -11.32 -6.85 -9.11
C ALA A 171 -10.31 -6.23 -10.08
N ASN A 172 -9.29 -5.53 -9.57
CA ASN A 172 -8.21 -4.99 -10.39
C ASN A 172 -7.38 -6.12 -11.04
N ALA A 173 -7.04 -7.17 -10.29
CA ALA A 173 -6.30 -8.31 -10.80
C ALA A 173 -7.09 -9.07 -11.89
N LEU A 174 -8.40 -9.28 -11.66
CA LEU A 174 -9.29 -9.87 -12.65
C LEU A 174 -9.39 -8.98 -13.90
N GLY A 175 -9.45 -7.65 -13.72
CA GLY A 175 -9.38 -6.69 -14.82
C GLY A 175 -8.15 -6.92 -15.68
N VAL A 176 -6.96 -6.97 -15.09
CA VAL A 176 -5.69 -7.28 -15.79
C VAL A 176 -5.75 -8.62 -16.52
N LEU A 177 -6.32 -9.66 -15.91
CA LEU A 177 -6.45 -10.99 -16.51
C LEU A 177 -7.45 -11.04 -17.67
N VAL A 178 -8.59 -10.37 -17.56
CA VAL A 178 -9.59 -10.29 -18.65
C VAL A 178 -9.04 -9.51 -19.84
N ILE A 179 -8.34 -8.41 -19.55
CA ILE A 179 -7.63 -7.56 -20.50
C ILE A 179 -6.53 -8.37 -21.23
N GLY A 180 -5.62 -8.99 -20.47
CA GLY A 180 -4.55 -9.82 -21.04
C GLY A 180 -5.04 -11.08 -21.73
N GLY A 181 -6.05 -11.76 -21.16
CA GLY A 181 -6.64 -12.97 -21.72
C GLY A 181 -7.40 -12.71 -23.02
N GLY A 182 -8.16 -11.61 -23.10
CA GLY A 182 -8.83 -11.19 -24.33
C GLY A 182 -7.83 -10.90 -25.46
N PHE A 183 -6.68 -10.30 -25.12
CA PHE A 183 -5.57 -10.14 -26.06
C PHE A 183 -5.02 -11.49 -26.54
N VAL A 184 -4.73 -12.42 -25.63
CA VAL A 184 -4.18 -13.75 -25.97
C VAL A 184 -5.15 -14.54 -26.86
N VAL A 185 -6.44 -14.59 -26.52
CA VAL A 185 -7.44 -15.32 -27.30
C VAL A 185 -7.53 -14.75 -28.72
N ARG A 186 -7.52 -13.41 -28.86
CA ARG A 186 -7.57 -12.76 -30.17
C ARG A 186 -6.28 -12.94 -30.96
N TRP A 187 -5.14 -12.90 -30.30
CA TRP A 187 -3.84 -13.16 -30.92
C TRP A 187 -3.79 -14.59 -31.50
N LEU A 188 -4.23 -15.57 -30.72
CA LEU A 188 -4.32 -16.97 -31.16
C LEU A 188 -5.34 -17.18 -32.28
N SER A 189 -6.49 -16.50 -32.24
CA SER A 189 -7.55 -16.68 -33.25
C SER A 189 -7.27 -15.97 -34.57
N ALA A 190 -6.48 -14.89 -34.56
CA ALA A 190 -6.11 -14.15 -35.77
C ALA A 190 -4.97 -14.81 -36.57
N GLY A 191 -4.28 -15.81 -36.01
CA GLY A 191 -3.04 -16.35 -36.60
C GLY A 191 -1.94 -15.28 -36.75
N ALA A 192 -2.10 -14.16 -36.05
CA ALA A 192 -1.32 -12.95 -36.22
C ALA A 192 0.05 -13.09 -35.51
N THR A 193 1.09 -12.54 -36.10
CA THR A 193 2.38 -12.41 -35.39
C THR A 193 2.23 -11.38 -34.24
N LEU A 194 3.00 -11.50 -33.15
CA LEU A 194 2.94 -10.56 -32.01
C LEU A 194 3.13 -9.08 -32.44
N SER A 195 3.74 -8.83 -33.60
CA SER A 195 3.91 -7.53 -34.23
C SER A 195 2.64 -6.93 -34.83
N GLU A 196 1.61 -7.73 -35.12
CA GLU A 196 0.39 -7.29 -35.83
C GLU A 196 -0.74 -6.84 -34.92
N VAL A 197 -0.61 -7.04 -33.60
CA VAL A 197 -1.57 -6.53 -32.62
C VAL A 197 -0.88 -5.44 -31.80
N PRO A 198 -0.75 -4.21 -32.33
CA PRO A 198 -0.12 -3.11 -31.61
C PRO A 198 -1.02 -2.73 -30.42
N LEU A 199 -0.72 -3.29 -29.26
CA LEU A 199 -1.18 -2.74 -27.99
C LEU A 199 -0.58 -1.34 -27.89
N GLY A 200 -1.43 -0.32 -27.98
CA GLY A 200 -1.01 1.07 -27.88
C GLY A 200 -0.35 1.34 -26.53
N SER A 201 0.49 2.37 -26.45
CA SER A 201 1.17 2.75 -25.20
C SER A 201 0.19 3.03 -24.05
N GLY A 202 -1.04 3.48 -24.36
CA GLY A 202 -2.10 3.67 -23.38
C GLY A 202 -2.50 2.39 -22.65
N TRP A 203 -2.43 1.23 -23.32
CA TRP A 203 -2.76 -0.06 -22.73
C TRP A 203 -1.77 -0.47 -21.62
N TRP A 204 -0.48 -0.31 -21.89
CA TRP A 204 0.58 -0.63 -20.94
C TRP A 204 0.54 0.29 -19.73
N LEU A 205 0.30 1.59 -19.95
CA LEU A 205 0.14 2.57 -18.88
C LEU A 205 -1.11 2.30 -18.03
N TYR A 206 -2.21 1.90 -18.66
CA TYR A 206 -3.41 1.47 -17.94
C TYR A 206 -3.11 0.26 -17.06
N THR A 207 -2.44 -0.75 -17.58
CA THR A 207 -2.09 -1.96 -16.82
C THR A 207 -1.14 -1.66 -15.66
N ALA A 208 -0.12 -0.83 -15.91
CA ALA A 208 0.82 -0.36 -14.89
C ALA A 208 0.10 0.41 -13.78
N SER A 209 -0.92 1.21 -14.13
CA SER A 209 -1.73 1.94 -13.15
C SER A 209 -2.44 1.01 -12.17
N LEU A 210 -3.07 -0.06 -12.68
CA LEU A 210 -3.76 -1.06 -11.85
C LEU A 210 -2.79 -1.81 -10.95
N ALA A 211 -1.60 -2.16 -11.47
CA ALA A 211 -0.55 -2.80 -10.69
C ALA A 211 -0.06 -1.90 -9.53
N CYS A 212 0.19 -0.62 -9.79
CA CYS A 212 0.59 0.35 -8.77
C CYS A 212 -0.48 0.51 -7.67
N VAL A 213 -1.75 0.66 -8.04
CA VAL A 213 -2.85 0.79 -7.07
C VAL A 213 -3.05 -0.50 -6.29
N THR A 214 -2.94 -1.65 -6.93
CA THR A 214 -3.05 -2.96 -6.27
C THR A 214 -1.93 -3.15 -5.25
N ALA A 215 -0.68 -2.86 -5.62
CA ALA A 215 0.46 -2.91 -4.71
C ALA A 215 0.30 -1.93 -3.53
N ALA A 216 -0.19 -0.71 -3.81
CA ALA A 216 -0.48 0.27 -2.76
C ALA A 216 -1.53 -0.25 -1.77
N MET A 217 -2.64 -0.83 -2.26
CA MET A 217 -3.67 -1.40 -1.39
C MET A 217 -3.13 -2.58 -0.58
N TRP A 218 -2.31 -3.44 -1.19
CA TRP A 218 -1.67 -4.55 -0.49
C TRP A 218 -0.76 -4.10 0.65
N MET A 219 0.11 -3.11 0.40
CA MET A 219 0.97 -2.51 1.42
C MET A 219 0.14 -1.91 2.57
N ARG A 220 -0.93 -1.18 2.23
CA ARG A 220 -1.83 -0.59 3.22
C ARG A 220 -2.53 -1.66 4.09
N LEU A 221 -2.81 -2.84 3.54
CA LEU A 221 -3.36 -3.96 4.31
C LEU A 221 -2.33 -4.57 5.25
N GLY A 222 -1.06 -4.62 4.84
CA GLY A 222 0.07 -5.01 5.68
C GLY A 222 0.22 -4.12 6.91
N ASP A 223 0.20 -2.80 6.70
CA ASP A 223 0.29 -1.80 7.78
C ASP A 223 -0.87 -1.91 8.80
N ALA A 224 -2.02 -2.42 8.34
CA ALA A 224 -3.20 -2.60 9.16
C ALA A 224 -3.22 -3.91 9.95
N ARG A 225 -2.23 -4.81 9.81
CA ARG A 225 -2.14 -5.99 10.68
C ARG A 225 -1.66 -5.52 12.05
N PRO A 226 -2.36 -5.88 13.15
CA PRO A 226 -1.80 -5.62 14.47
C PRO A 226 -0.46 -6.37 14.51
N LEU A 227 0.61 -5.69 14.95
CA LEU A 227 1.80 -6.39 15.41
C LEU A 227 1.27 -7.43 16.38
N ARG A 228 1.44 -8.71 16.00
CA ARG A 228 0.92 -9.85 16.74
C ARG A 228 1.51 -9.68 18.12
N GLN A 229 0.71 -9.19 19.08
CA GLN A 229 1.18 -8.94 20.43
C GLN A 229 1.84 -10.24 20.87
N GLY A 230 3.13 -10.16 21.20
CA GLY A 230 3.92 -11.30 21.61
C GLY A 230 3.07 -12.10 22.59
N HIS A 231 2.97 -13.41 22.36
CA HIS A 231 2.28 -14.29 23.27
C HIS A 231 2.72 -13.94 24.70
N PRO A 232 1.79 -13.73 25.65
CA PRO A 232 2.18 -13.60 27.03
C PRO A 232 3.00 -14.86 27.34
N HIS A 233 4.28 -14.69 27.64
CA HIS A 233 5.08 -15.76 28.20
C HIS A 233 4.37 -16.15 29.50
N THR A 234 3.56 -17.21 29.42
CA THR A 234 3.06 -17.94 30.58
C THR A 234 4.30 -18.47 31.26
N ARG A 235 4.75 -17.75 32.29
CA ARG A 235 5.74 -18.24 33.25
C ARG A 235 5.08 -19.43 33.95
N ALA A 236 5.65 -20.60 33.74
CA ALA A 236 5.45 -21.77 34.58
C ALA A 236 6.32 -21.64 35.82
#